data_AF-A0A0V8HQC6-F1
#
_entry.id   AF-A0A0V8HQC6-F1
#
_cell.length_a   1.000
_cell.length_b   1.000
_cell.length_c   1.000
_cell.angle_alpha   90.00
_cell.angle_beta   90.00
_cell.angle_gamma   90.00
#
_symmetry.space_group_name_H-M   'P 1'
#
loop_
_entity.id
_entity.type
_entity.pdbx_description
1 polymer ?
#
loop_
_entity_poly.entity_id
_entity_poly.type
_entity_poly.pdbx_seq_one_letter_code
_entity_poly.pdbx_strand_id
1 'polypeptide(L)' 'MPSSAIKARSALGVASRTGDQNQIKDARRNLAAANIENYVARVVATAPPLTDEQASRIASMLRPYGGDAA' A
#
# COMPACT_ATOMS: atom_id res chain seq x y z
N MET A 1 -4.59 6.80 10.99
CA MET A 1 -3.42 6.04 11.48
C MET A 1 -2.23 6.98 11.52
N PRO A 2 -1.48 7.12 12.64
CA PRO A 2 -0.21 7.85 12.60
C PRO A 2 0.63 7.25 11.46
N SER A 3 0.95 8.10 10.48
CA SER A 3 1.34 7.70 9.13
C SER A 3 2.40 6.58 9.15
N SER A 4 2.07 5.42 8.58
CA SER A 4 3.01 4.30 8.38
C SER A 4 4.34 4.79 7.79
N ALA A 5 4.31 5.87 7.00
CA ALA A 5 5.49 6.50 6.42
C ALA A 5 6.35 7.25 7.44
N ILE A 6 5.81 7.85 8.52
CA ILE A 6 6.62 8.47 9.58
C ILE A 6 7.45 7.39 10.29
N LYS A 7 6.80 6.29 10.69
CA LYS A 7 7.49 5.15 11.33
C LYS A 7 8.54 4.55 10.40
N ALA A 8 8.23 4.36 9.11
CA ALA A 8 9.19 3.83 8.14
C ALA A 8 10.38 4.77 7.91
N ARG A 9 10.16 6.10 7.95
CA ARG A 9 11.23 7.10 7.82
C ARG A 9 12.17 7.07 9.03
N SER A 10 11.61 6.94 10.23
CA SER A 10 12.41 6.75 11.45
C SER A 10 13.23 5.47 11.40
N ALA A 11 12.65 4.35 10.95
CA ALA A 11 13.35 3.08 10.79
C ALA A 11 14.53 3.19 9.79
N LEU A 12 14.34 3.89 8.66
CA LEU A 12 15.43 4.16 7.72
C LEU A 12 16.53 5.03 8.33
N GLY A 13 16.16 6.03 9.14
CA GLY A 13 17.11 6.87 9.86
C GLY A 13 17.96 6.07 10.85
N VAL A 14 17.34 5.13 11.58
CA VAL A 14 18.05 4.21 12.48
C VAL A 14 18.98 3.29 11.69
N ALA A 15 18.47 2.62 10.65
CA ALA A 15 19.26 1.71 9.82
C ALA A 15 20.49 2.39 9.19
N SER A 16 20.31 3.64 8.74
CA SER A 16 21.39 4.44 8.17
C SER A 16 22.47 4.78 9.19
N ARG A 17 22.11 5.01 10.46
CA ARG A 17 23.07 5.28 11.55
C ARG A 17 23.85 4.04 11.98
N THR A 18 23.22 2.86 11.92
CA THR A 18 23.88 1.58 12.22
C THR A 18 24.79 1.09 11.09
N GLY A 19 24.65 1.62 9.87
CA GLY A 19 25.50 1.28 8.72
C GLY A 19 25.23 -0.08 8.07
N ASP A 20 24.30 -0.87 8.61
CA ASP A 20 23.88 -2.17 8.07
C ASP A 20 23.14 -2.00 6.72
N GLN A 21 23.79 -2.45 5.65
CA GLN A 21 23.29 -2.30 4.29
C GLN A 21 22.02 -3.13 4.00
N ASN A 22 21.84 -4.27 4.68
CA ASN A 22 20.64 -5.08 4.52
C ASN A 22 19.45 -4.37 5.17
N GLN A 23 19.63 -3.86 6.40
CA GLN A 23 18.60 -3.07 7.07
C GLN A 23 18.25 -1.80 6.31
N ILE A 24 19.23 -1.12 5.69
CA ILE A 24 18.96 0.06 4.86
C ILE A 24 18.12 -0.31 3.63
N LYS A 25 18.42 -1.41 2.94
CA LYS A 25 17.64 -1.88 1.78
C LYS A 25 16.20 -2.18 2.17
N ASP A 26 15.99 -2.91 3.26
CA ASP A 26 14.65 -3.27 3.72
C ASP A 26 13.88 -2.04 4.22
N ALA A 27 14.53 -1.14 4.97
CA ALA A 27 13.92 0.10 5.44
C ALA A 27 13.51 1.02 4.26
N ARG A 28 14.30 1.07 3.19
CA ARG A 28 13.92 1.80 1.96
C ARG A 28 12.71 1.17 1.27
N ARG A 29 12.67 -0.16 1.14
CA ARG A 29 11.52 -0.89 0.57
C ARG A 29 10.26 -0.59 1.37
N ASN A 30 10.35 -0.65 2.70
CA ASN A 30 9.23 -0.40 3.60
C ASN A 30 8.76 1.06 3.53
N LEU A 31 9.67 2.03 3.42
CA LEU A 31 9.31 3.44 3.23
C LEU A 31 8.60 3.67 1.89
N ALA A 32 9.06 3.02 0.82
CA ALA A 32 8.40 3.10 -0.48
C ALA A 32 6.97 2.53 -0.42
N ALA A 33 6.79 1.35 0.19
CA ALA A 33 5.48 0.72 0.38
C ALA A 33 4.54 1.63 1.19
N ALA A 34 5.01 2.20 2.29
CA ALA A 34 4.22 3.12 3.12
C ALA A 34 3.83 4.40 2.37
N ASN A 35 4.71 4.94 1.52
CA ASN A 35 4.36 6.10 0.69
C ASN A 35 3.27 5.77 -0.34
N ILE A 36 3.34 4.59 -0.97
CA ILE A 36 2.33 4.12 -1.93
C ILE A 36 0.98 3.94 -1.21
N GLU A 37 0.98 3.27 -0.06
CA GLU A 37 -0.22 3.08 0.77
C GLU A 37 -0.90 4.42 1.09
N ASN A 38 -0.14 5.40 1.60
CA ASN A 38 -0.67 6.72 1.92
C ASN A 38 -1.20 7.45 0.68
N TYR A 39 -0.53 7.30 -0.46
CA TYR A 39 -0.99 7.89 -1.73
C TYR A 39 -2.31 7.28 -2.18
N VAL A 40 -2.41 5.95 -2.19
CA VAL A 40 -3.64 5.23 -2.54
C VAL A 40 -4.78 5.61 -1.61
N ALA A 41 -4.55 5.58 -0.29
CA ALA A 41 -5.56 5.96 0.70
C ALA A 41 -6.07 7.39 0.49
N ARG A 42 -5.17 8.34 0.21
CA ARG A 42 -5.56 9.73 -0.08
C ARG A 42 -6.40 9.83 -1.35
N VAL A 43 -5.96 9.19 -2.44
CA VAL A 43 -6.67 9.24 -3.72
C VAL A 43 -8.07 8.62 -3.59
N VAL A 44 -8.17 7.45 -2.97
CA VAL A 44 -9.44 6.75 -2.75
C VAL A 44 -10.37 7.55 -1.84
N ALA A 45 -9.86 8.16 -0.77
CA ALA A 45 -10.66 8.99 0.13
C ALA A 45 -11.25 10.23 -0.54
N THR A 46 -10.58 10.77 -1.57
CA THR A 46 -11.06 11.92 -2.34
C THR A 46 -11.89 11.56 -3.56
N ALA A 47 -11.94 10.28 -3.94
CA ALA A 47 -12.67 9.86 -5.12
C ALA A 47 -14.19 9.97 -4.86
N PRO A 48 -14.98 10.40 -5.86
CA PRO A 48 -16.42 10.26 -5.78
C PRO A 48 -16.79 8.77 -5.61
N PRO A 49 -17.97 8.46 -5.03
CA PRO A 49 -18.46 7.10 -4.99
C PRO A 49 -18.42 6.47 -6.39
N LEU A 50 -18.04 5.20 -6.46
CA LEU A 50 -18.09 4.45 -7.72
C LEU A 50 -19.53 4.42 -8.23
N THR A 51 -19.70 4.56 -9.54
CA THR A 51 -21.00 4.26 -10.16
C THR A 51 -21.28 2.75 -10.10
N ASP A 52 -22.54 2.36 -10.18
CA ASP A 52 -22.94 0.94 -10.18
C ASP A 52 -22.25 0.15 -11.31
N GLU A 53 -22.05 0.77 -12.46
CA GLU A 53 -21.33 0.20 -13.60
C GLU A 53 -19.84 -0.03 -13.27
N GLN A 54 -19.18 0.96 -12.66
CA GLN A 54 -17.78 0.86 -12.25
C GLN A 54 -17.59 -0.22 -11.18
N ALA A 55 -18.46 -0.26 -10.18
CA ALA A 55 -18.45 -1.26 -9.13
C ALA A 55 -18.68 -2.68 -9.70
N SER A 56 -19.64 -2.84 -10.61
CA SER A 56 -19.93 -4.11 -11.28
C SER A 56 -18.74 -4.63 -12.10
N ARG A 57 -18.04 -3.73 -12.80
CA ARG A 57 -16.84 -4.08 -13.57
C ARG A 57 -15.66 -4.48 -12.68
N ILE A 58 -15.43 -3.78 -11.56
CA ILE A 58 -14.38 -4.18 -10.61
C ILE A 58 -14.72 -5.54 -9.99
N ALA A 59 -15.99 -5.74 -9.61
CA ALA A 59 -16.45 -7.01 -9.05
C ALA A 59 -16.27 -8.19 -10.02
N SER A 60 -16.45 -7.99 -11.33
CA SER A 60 -16.20 -9.04 -12.32
C SER A 60 -14.72 -9.36 -12.50
N MET A 61 -13.83 -8.36 -12.38
CA MET A 61 -12.37 -8.56 -12.45
C MET A 61 -11.80 -9.26 -11.22
N LEU A 62 -12.36 -8.99 -10.03
CA LEU A 62 -11.93 -9.60 -8.77
C LEU A 62 -12.55 -10.98 -8.53
N ARG A 63 -13.57 -11.36 -9.32
CA ARG A 63 -14.18 -12.68 -9.23
C ARG A 63 -13.15 -13.72 -9.69
N PRO A 64 -12.76 -14.68 -8.84
CA PRO A 64 -11.84 -15.75 -9.24
C PRO A 64 -12.40 -16.49 -10.46
N TYR A 65 -11.56 -16.73 -11.46
CA TYR A 65 -11.89 -17.63 -12.56
C TYR A 65 -11.91 -19.06 -12.01
N GLY A 66 -13.10 -19.61 -11.69
CA GLY A 66 -13.28 -21.03 -11.42
C GLY A 66 -12.95 -21.53 -9.99
N GLY A 67 -13.48 -20.86 -8.96
CA GLY A 67 -13.73 -21.54 -7.69
C GLY A 67 -15.12 -22.17 -7.72
N ASP A 68 -15.24 -23.33 -8.36
CA ASP A 68 -16.50 -24.03 -8.56
C ASP A 68 -17.27 -24.25 -7.25
N ALA A 69 -18.54 -23.84 -7.29
CA ALA A 69 -19.58 -24.45 -6.50
C ALA A 69 -19.92 -25.80 -7.14
N ALA A 70 -19.35 -26.88 -6.61
CA ALA A 70 -19.82 -28.26 -6.71
C ALA A 70 -19.18 -29.11 -5.61
#